data_AF-A0A107SZ03-F1
#
_entry.id   AF-A0A107SZ03-F1
#
_cell.length_a   1.000
_cell.length_b   1.000
_cell.length_c   1.000
_cell.angle_alpha   90.00
_cell.angle_beta   90.00
_cell.angle_gamma   90.00
#
_symmetry.space_group_name_H-M   'P 1'
#
loop_
_entity.id
_entity.type
_entity.pdbx_description
1 polymer ?
#
loop_
_entity_poly.entity_id
_entity_poly.type
_entity_poly.pdbx_seq_one_letter_code
_entity_poly.pdbx_strand_id
1 'polypeptide(L)' 'MARISNAKRYATANRDASAYLDAKLRGNPAIYPGEAVRKTLFTPMAEPPALTRLQGRLWTKFKAALR' A
#
# COMPACT_ATOMS: atom_id res chain seq x y z
N MET A 1 0.28 -18.89 4.21
CA MET A 1 0.27 -17.44 3.98
C MET A 1 0.68 -16.62 5.20
N ALA A 2 0.15 -16.90 6.41
CA ALA A 2 0.45 -16.12 7.62
C ALA A 2 1.95 -15.93 7.93
N ARG A 3 2.78 -16.97 7.77
CA ARG A 3 4.24 -16.89 7.97
C ARG A 3 4.91 -15.79 7.12
N ILE A 4 4.43 -15.58 5.89
CA ILE A 4 4.95 -14.54 4.99
C ILE A 4 4.57 -13.16 5.52
N SER A 5 3.31 -12.97 5.91
CA SER A 5 2.84 -11.70 6.50
C SER A 5 3.54 -11.38 7.81
N ASN A 6 3.77 -12.37 8.68
CA ASN A 6 4.51 -12.19 9.93
C ASN A 6 5.94 -11.70 9.66
N ALA A 7 6.62 -12.26 8.65
CA ALA A 7 7.98 -11.86 8.28
C ALA A 7 8.06 -10.53 7.51
N LYS A 8 7.16 -10.31 6.55
CA LYS A 8 7.21 -9.18 5.60
C LYS A 8 6.37 -7.99 6.01
N ARG A 9 5.51 -8.16 7.02
CA ARG A 9 4.64 -7.12 7.59
C ARG A 9 3.62 -6.53 6.60
N TYR A 10 3.33 -7.22 5.50
CA TYR A 10 2.22 -6.90 4.62
C TYR A 10 0.94 -7.62 5.04
N ALA A 11 -0.20 -6.93 4.91
CA ALA A 11 -1.52 -7.52 5.12
C ALA A 11 -1.75 -8.69 4.15
N THR A 12 -2.34 -9.78 4.65
CA THR A 12 -2.73 -10.92 3.81
C THR A 12 -4.17 -10.76 3.33
N ALA A 13 -4.41 -11.07 2.06
CA ALA A 13 -5.77 -11.21 1.52
C ALA A 13 -6.41 -12.59 1.81
N ASN A 14 -5.64 -13.55 2.37
CA ASN A 14 -6.17 -14.85 2.74
C ASN A 14 -6.86 -14.76 4.11
N ARG A 15 -8.19 -14.85 4.11
CA ARG A 15 -9.02 -14.76 5.32
C ARG A 15 -8.70 -15.86 6.34
N ASP A 16 -8.49 -17.10 5.89
CA ASP A 16 -8.24 -18.26 6.76
C ASP A 16 -6.87 -18.17 7.45
N ALA A 17 -5.93 -17.43 6.85
CA ALA A 17 -4.63 -17.15 7.45
C ALA A 17 -4.71 -16.19 8.65
N SER A 18 -5.83 -15.47 8.82
CA SER A 18 -5.96 -14.43 9.85
C SER A 18 -5.67 -14.97 11.25
N ALA A 19 -6.15 -16.17 11.61
CA ALA A 19 -5.96 -16.77 12.94
C ALA A 19 -4.50 -17.10 13.28
N TYR A 20 -3.62 -17.20 12.27
CA TYR A 20 -2.22 -17.58 12.42
C TYR A 20 -1.23 -16.39 12.38
N LEU A 21 -1.74 -15.16 12.24
CA LEU A 21 -0.93 -13.95 12.32
C LEU A 21 -0.46 -13.68 13.75
N ASP A 22 0.71 -13.05 13.89
CA ASP A 22 1.17 -12.54 15.18
C ASP A 22 0.15 -11.50 15.70
N ALA A 23 -0.20 -11.55 16.99
CA ALA A 23 -1.21 -10.66 17.57
C ALA A 23 -0.87 -9.17 17.38
N LYS A 24 0.42 -8.82 17.54
CA LYS A 24 0.93 -7.45 17.30
C LYS A 24 0.78 -7.01 15.84
N LEU A 25 0.89 -7.94 14.89
CA LEU A 25 0.70 -7.64 13.47
C LEU A 25 -0.79 -7.48 13.15
N ARG A 26 -1.61 -8.43 13.60
CA ARG A 26 -3.06 -8.45 13.37
C ARG A 26 -3.74 -7.20 13.92
N GLY A 27 -3.30 -6.71 15.08
CA GLY A 27 -3.82 -5.51 15.73
C GLY A 27 -3.19 -4.19 15.26
N ASN A 28 -2.29 -4.19 14.28
CA ASN A 28 -1.62 -2.96 13.85
C ASN A 28 -2.49 -2.18 12.84
N PRO A 29 -3.00 -0.98 13.20
CA PRO A 29 -3.87 -0.19 12.31
C PRO A 29 -3.14 0.38 11.08
N ALA A 30 -1.80 0.44 11.08
CA ALA A 30 -1.04 0.82 9.90
C ALA A 30 -1.01 -0.29 8.83
N ILE A 31 -1.36 -1.53 9.20
CA ILE A 31 -1.36 -2.71 8.31
C ILE A 31 -2.79 -3.18 8.04
N TYR A 32 -3.62 -3.24 9.08
CA TYR A 32 -5.06 -3.50 9.00
C TYR A 32 -5.83 -2.25 9.45
N PRO A 33 -5.96 -1.23 8.57
CA PRO A 33 -6.62 0.02 8.92
C PRO A 33 -8.10 -0.18 9.24
N GLY A 34 -8.59 0.63 10.18
CA GLY A 34 -10.01 0.71 10.53
C GLY A 34 -10.87 1.26 9.38
N GLU A 35 -12.19 1.14 9.51
CA GLU A 35 -13.12 1.48 8.43
C GLU A 35 -13.05 2.95 7.99
N ALA A 36 -12.93 3.88 8.94
CA ALA A 36 -12.83 5.31 8.64
C ALA A 36 -11.63 5.61 7.75
N VAL A 37 -10.46 5.01 8.03
CA VAL A 37 -9.25 5.15 7.21
C VAL A 37 -9.44 4.47 5.85
N ARG A 38 -10.03 3.27 5.81
CA ARG A 38 -10.26 2.57 4.53
C ARG A 38 -11.14 3.37 3.57
N LYS A 39 -12.10 4.15 4.08
CA LYS A 39 -13.00 5.00 3.27
C LYS A 39 -12.29 6.20 2.63
N THR A 40 -11.13 6.62 3.14
CA THR A 40 -10.35 7.72 2.55
C THR A 40 -9.30 7.24 1.53
N LEU A 41 -9.10 5.94 1.40
CA LEU A 41 -8.15 5.37 0.43
C LEU A 41 -8.77 5.32 -0.96
N PHE A 42 -7.94 5.46 -1.99
CA PHE A 42 -8.35 5.36 -3.38
C PHE A 42 -7.38 4.48 -4.16
N THR A 43 -7.91 3.79 -5.18
CA THR A 43 -7.10 3.00 -6.12
C THR A 43 -6.75 3.87 -7.32
N PRO A 44 -5.49 3.92 -7.78
CA PRO A 44 -5.13 4.60 -9.02
C PRO A 44 -5.92 4.04 -10.21
N MET A 45 -6.44 4.93 -11.06
CA MET A 45 -7.08 4.54 -12.32
C MET A 45 -6.06 4.61 -13.47
N ALA A 46 -6.31 3.85 -14.53
CA ALA A 46 -5.48 3.91 -15.73
C ALA A 46 -5.57 5.32 -16.36
N GLU A 47 -4.42 5.94 -16.58
CA GLU A 47 -4.33 7.28 -17.16
C GLU A 47 -4.00 7.23 -18.66
N PRO A 48 -4.43 8.24 -19.45
CA PRO A 48 -4.01 8.37 -20.83
C PRO A 48 -2.47 8.49 -20.95
N PRO A 49 -1.84 7.93 -22.00
CA PRO A 49 -0.38 7.95 -22.13
C PRO A 49 0.26 9.35 -22.09
N ALA A 50 -0.48 10.38 -22.52
CA ALA A 50 -0.02 11.77 -22.45
C ALA A 50 0.17 12.24 -20.99
N LEU A 51 -0.74 11.88 -20.09
CA LEU A 51 -0.69 12.28 -18.69
C LEU A 51 0.42 11.54 -17.94
N THR A 52 0.54 10.23 -18.13
CA THR A 52 1.64 9.43 -17.52
C THR A 52 3.01 9.95 -17.94
N ARG A 53 3.19 10.33 -19.22
CA ARG A 53 4.44 10.97 -19.69
C ARG A 53 4.71 12.30 -19.00
N LEU A 54 3.68 13.13 -18.80
CA LEU A 54 3.81 14.40 -18.10
C LEU A 54 4.24 14.19 -16.64
N GLN A 55 3.58 13.28 -15.91
CA GLN A 55 3.91 12.93 -14.53
C GLN A 55 5.38 12.48 -14.40
N GLY A 56 5.85 11.59 -15.28
CA GLY A 56 7.24 11.12 -15.26
C GLY A 56 8.27 12.23 -15.48
N ARG A 57 7.99 13.16 -16.41
CA ARG A 57 8.87 14.33 -16.65
C ARG A 57 8.91 15.26 -15.43
N LEU A 58 7.76 15.56 -14.85
CA LEU A 58 7.67 16.40 -13.64
C LEU A 58 8.45 15.77 -12.49
N TRP A 59 8.30 14.46 -12.28
CA TRP A 59 9.04 13.74 -11.24
C TRP A 59 10.56 13.78 -11.47
N THR A 60 11.00 13.61 -12.71
CA THR A 60 12.43 13.67 -13.06
C THR A 60 13.00 15.06 -12.79
N LYS A 61 12.27 16.11 -13.20
CA LYS A 61 12.66 17.50 -12.94
C LYS A 61 12.71 17.79 -11.44
N PHE A 62 11.70 17.36 -10.68
CA PHE A 62 11.66 17.53 -9.23
C PHE A 62 12.88 16.89 -8.56
N LYS A 63 13.17 15.61 -8.86
CA LYS A 63 14.35 14.93 -8.31
C LYS A 63 15.66 15.59 -8.70
N ALA A 64 15.76 16.14 -9.91
CA ALA A 64 16.97 16.82 -10.36
C ALA A 64 17.23 18.12 -9.60
N ALA A 65 16.18 18.83 -9.18
CA ALA A 65 16.26 20.07 -8.40
C ALA A 65 16.55 19.84 -6.90
N LEU A 66 16.43 18.60 -6.42
CA LEU A 66 16.79 18.21 -5.05
C LEU A 66 18.27 17.83 -4.89
N ARG A 67 19.05 17.85 -5.98
CA ARG A 67 20.50 17.68 -5.97
C ARG A 67 21.19 19.02 -5.92
#